data_AF-A0A7C4LUU3-F1
#
_entry.id   AF-A0A7C4LUU3-F1
#
_cell.length_a   1.000
_cell.length_b   1.000
_cell.length_c   1.000
_cell.angle_alpha   90.00
_cell.angle_beta   90.00
_cell.angle_gamma   90.00
#
_symmetry.space_group_name_H-M   'P 1'
#
loop_
_entity.id
_entity.type
_entity.pdbx_description
1 polymer ?
#
loop_
_entity_poly.entity_id
_entity_poly.type
_entity_poly.pdbx_seq_one_letter_code
_entity_poly.pdbx_strand_id
1 'polypeptide(L)' 'GVFGKVERYEQIEISYQDKRGKPLKLKAKGLLAHIIQHEIDHLSGTVFVDKAKELYIPNTQE' A
#
# COMPACT_ATOMS: atom_id res chain seq x y z
N GLY A 1 4.45 12.58 12.48
CA GLY A 1 3.28 12.02 11.75
C GLY A 1 2.71 10.84 12.52
N VAL A 2 1.57 10.30 12.11
CA VAL A 2 1.01 9.06 12.66
C VAL A 2 1.50 7.89 11.80
N PHE A 3 1.93 6.81 12.45
CA PHE A 3 2.42 5.62 11.80
C PHE A 3 1.59 4.43 12.26
N GLY A 4 1.51 3.40 11.43
CA GLY A 4 0.70 2.22 11.73
C GLY A 4 1.31 0.96 11.16
N LYS A 5 1.23 -0.13 11.93
CA LYS A 5 1.60 -1.46 11.45
C LYS A 5 0.40 -2.07 10.72
N VAL A 6 0.53 -2.22 9.40
CA VAL A 6 -0.51 -2.77 8.53
C VAL A 6 0.00 -4.07 7.91
N GLU A 7 -0.78 -5.14 8.01
CA GLU A 7 -0.47 -6.39 7.31
C GLU A 7 -0.77 -6.25 5.82
N ARG A 8 0.16 -6.71 5.00
CA ARG A 8 0.11 -6.66 3.53
C ARG A 8 0.60 -7.97 2.96
N TYR A 9 0.14 -8.29 1.75
CA TYR A 9 0.70 -9.43 1.02
C TYR A 9 2.13 -9.11 0.59
N GLU A 10 3.06 -10.02 0.88
CA GLU A 10 4.49 -9.87 0.54
C GLU A 10 4.74 -9.94 -0.97
N GLN A 11 3.87 -10.63 -1.71
CA GLN A 11 3.92 -10.74 -3.17
C GLN A 11 2.51 -10.65 -3.77
N ILE A 12 2.37 -9.89 -4.85
CA ILE A 12 1.10 -9.69 -5.57
C ILE A 12 1.31 -9.75 -7.09
N GLU A 13 0.25 -10.07 -7.83
CA GLU A 13 0.14 -9.83 -9.27
C GLU A 13 -1.03 -8.88 -9.51
N ILE A 14 -0.78 -7.77 -10.23
CA ILE A 14 -1.81 -6.78 -10.56
C ILE A 14 -2.00 -6.68 -12.07
N SER A 15 -3.22 -6.29 -12.47
CA SER A 15 -3.53 -5.84 -13.83
C SER A 15 -3.81 -4.34 -13.78
N TYR A 16 -3.24 -3.59 -14.73
CA TYR A 16 -3.38 -2.13 -14.79
C TYR A 16 -3.31 -1.65 -16.24
N GLN A 17 -3.56 -0.37 -16.45
CA GLN A 17 -3.39 0.28 -17.75
C GLN A 17 -2.26 1.31 -17.69
N ASP A 18 -1.51 1.45 -18.77
CA ASP A 18 -0.60 2.59 -18.92
C ASP A 18 -1.38 3.90 -19.20
N LYS A 19 -0.64 5.01 -19.35
CA LYS A 19 -1.22 6.34 -19.63
C LYS A 19 -1.99 6.42 -20.97
N ARG A 20 -1.86 5.41 -21.83
CA ARG A 20 -2.56 5.30 -23.12
C ARG A 20 -3.69 4.26 -23.09
N GLY A 21 -4.01 3.71 -21.92
CA GLY A 21 -5.06 2.70 -21.74
C GLY A 21 -4.63 1.28 -22.11
N LYS A 22 -3.35 1.03 -22.42
CA LYS A 22 -2.89 -0.32 -22.80
C LYS A 22 -2.89 -1.23 -21.57
N PRO A 23 -3.55 -2.41 -21.62
CA PRO A 23 -3.56 -3.34 -20.50
C PRO A 23 -2.19 -3.99 -20.30
N LEU A 24 -1.78 -4.08 -19.04
CA LEU A 24 -0.49 -4.59 -18.58
C LEU A 24 -0.67 -5.42 -17.30
N LYS A 25 0.33 -6.26 -17.01
CA LYS A 25 0.43 -7.02 -15.76
C LYS A 25 1.78 -6.77 -15.08
N LEU A 26 1.80 -6.78 -13.75
CA LEU A 26 3.01 -6.62 -12.95
C LEU A 26 2.98 -7.57 -11.76
N LYS A 27 4.07 -8.31 -11.56
CA LYS A 27 4.37 -9.01 -10.30
C LYS A 27 5.24 -8.11 -9.44
N ALA A 28 4.81 -7.84 -8.22
CA ALA A 28 5.53 -7.02 -7.25
C ALA A 28 5.76 -7.79 -5.96
N LYS A 29 6.84 -7.45 -5.25
CA LYS A 29 7.19 -8.04 -3.94
C LYS A 29 7.74 -6.97 -2.99
N GLY A 30 7.76 -7.27 -1.69
CA GLY A 30 8.29 -6.40 -0.65
C GLY A 30 7.66 -5.01 -0.65
N LEU A 31 8.51 -3.96 -0.58
CA LEU A 31 8.04 -2.58 -0.48
C LEU A 31 7.15 -2.15 -1.66
N LEU A 32 7.44 -2.58 -2.89
CA LEU A 32 6.61 -2.25 -4.04
C LEU A 32 5.22 -2.88 -3.94
N ALA A 33 5.14 -4.13 -3.49
CA ALA A 33 3.85 -4.78 -3.23
C ALA A 33 3.08 -4.04 -2.15
N HIS A 34 3.75 -3.59 -1.09
CA HIS A 34 3.14 -2.82 -0.01
C HIS A 34 2.55 -1.50 -0.53
N ILE A 35 3.34 -0.71 -1.26
CA ILE A 35 2.91 0.60 -1.79
C ILE A 35 1.73 0.42 -2.75
N ILE A 36 1.81 -0.52 -3.68
CA ILE A 36 0.70 -0.78 -4.62
C ILE A 36 -0.59 -1.09 -3.88
N GLN A 37 -0.54 -1.93 -2.83
CA GLN A 37 -1.72 -2.23 -2.02
C GLN A 37 -2.24 -1.00 -1.25
N HIS A 38 -1.36 -0.09 -0.82
CA HIS A 38 -1.75 1.18 -0.18
C HIS A 38 -2.49 2.10 -1.17
N GLU A 39 -1.94 2.28 -2.37
CA GLU A 39 -2.58 3.15 -3.38
C GLU A 39 -3.91 2.57 -3.89
N ILE A 40 -4.02 1.23 -3.98
CA ILE A 40 -5.29 0.58 -4.36
C ILE A 40 -6.36 0.77 -3.27
N ASP A 41 -6.00 0.69 -1.99
CA ASP A 41 -6.94 0.94 -0.89
C ASP A 41 -7.60 2.34 -1.00
N HIS A 42 -6.85 3.36 -1.43
CA HIS A 42 -7.39 4.71 -1.64
C HIS A 42 -8.45 4.74 -2.74
N LEU A 43 -8.36 3.88 -3.76
CA LEU A 43 -9.42 3.78 -4.79
C LEU A 43 -10.74 3.25 -4.21
N SER A 44 -10.68 2.55 -3.09
CA SER A 44 -11.83 2.07 -2.32
C SER A 44 -12.16 2.97 -1.13
N GLY A 45 -11.52 4.14 -1.00
CA GLY A 45 -11.73 5.06 0.11
C GLY A 45 -11.22 4.57 1.47
N THR A 46 -10.36 3.54 1.49
CA THR A 46 -9.77 3.00 2.72
C THR A 46 -8.42 3.65 2.96
N VAL A 47 -8.20 4.16 4.18
CA VAL A 47 -6.91 4.73 4.59
C VAL A 47 -6.17 3.76 5.52
N PHE A 48 -4.84 3.91 5.65
CA PHE A 48 -4.03 2.94 6.39
C PHE A 48 -4.43 2.80 7.87
N VAL A 49 -5.01 3.85 8.47
CA VAL A 49 -5.48 3.83 9.86
C VAL A 49 -6.65 2.87 10.07
N ASP A 50 -7.46 2.63 9.03
CA ASP A 50 -8.59 1.68 9.09
C ASP A 50 -8.12 0.22 9.18
N LYS A 51 -6.89 -0.06 8.72
CA LYS A 51 -6.29 -1.40 8.65
C LYS A 51 -5.13 -1.60 9.62
N ALA A 52 -4.71 -0.55 10.32
CA ALA A 52 -3.58 -0.61 11.23
C ALA A 52 -3.94 -1.43 12.47
N LYS A 53 -3.13 -2.45 12.77
CA LYS A 53 -3.26 -3.22 14.02
C LYS A 53 -2.79 -2.43 15.23
N GLU A 54 -1.79 -1.59 15.02
CA GLU A 54 -1.18 -0.73 16.03
C GLU A 54 -0.87 0.62 15.39
N LEU A 55 -1.29 1.69 16.06
CA LEU A 55 -0.94 3.07 15.70
C LEU A 55 0.09 3.59 16.69
N TYR A 56 1.10 4.28 16.19
CA TYR A 56 2.11 4.92 17.03
C TYR A 56 2.51 6.26 16.44
N ILE A 57 2.84 7.18 17.34
CA ILE A 57 3.49 8.44 17.00
C ILE A 57 4.96 8.21 17.36
N PRO A 58 5.89 8.18 16.39
CA PRO A 58 7.30 8.04 16.72
C PRO A 58 7.71 9.23 17.57
N ASN A 59 8.20 8.95 18.78
CA ASN A 59 8.91 9.95 19.56
C ASN A 59 10.11 10.38 18.74
N THR A 60 10.11 11.64 18.33
CA THR A 60 11.29 12.29 17.75
C THR A 60 12.24 12.55 18.92
N GLN A 61 12.98 11.53 19.33
CA GLN A 61 14.22 11.73 20.07
C GLN A 61 15.32 11.47 19.04
N GLU A 62 15.98 12.55 18.65
CA GLU A 62 17.31 12.51 18.01
C GLU A 62 18.31 11.75 18.88
#